data_AF-A0A7X8SE93-F1
#
_entry.id   AF-A0A7X8SE93-F1
#
_cell.length_a   1.000
_cell.length_b   1.000
_cell.length_c   1.000
_cell.angle_alpha   90.00
_cell.angle_beta   90.00
_cell.angle_gamma   90.00
#
_symmetry.space_group_name_H-M   'P 1'
#
loop_
_entity.id
_entity.type
_entity.pdbx_description
1 polymer ?
#
loop_
_entity_poly.entity_id
_entity_poly.type
_entity_poly.pdbx_seq_one_letter_code
_entity_poly.pdbx_strand_id
1 'polypeptide(L)'
;MQAQIATDHIPDWTTRKNEAHVKLERLRRERGVALLDGKPFDNRMITLAEAELDAIEAAEVEAERRHREDHRAAVEARMAALRAQMEETLDRRSKAIIEAELATYKLASAIEVLLSTSKETTRIALALGHHAPMMLDDYAVRLRAGLRVAAILGPVCGKSLGKISIPDARGPILSDGTKLIDSWHDSDAEKIGFEIARILNPKETTQ
;
A
#
# COMPACT_ATOMS: atom_id res chain seq x y z
N MET A 1 16.77 0.26 -14.43
CA MET A 1 17.21 -0.95 -15.16
C MET A 1 15.99 -1.58 -15.80
N GLN A 2 15.79 -1.38 -17.10
CA GLN A 2 14.77 -2.09 -17.86
C GLN A 2 15.31 -3.50 -18.10
N ALA A 3 14.69 -4.51 -17.49
CA ALA A 3 14.97 -5.89 -17.82
C ALA A 3 14.56 -6.10 -19.28
N GLN A 4 15.54 -6.32 -20.15
CA GLN A 4 15.29 -6.88 -21.47
C GLN A 4 14.59 -8.21 -21.22
N ILE A 5 13.30 -8.28 -21.52
CA ILE A 5 12.60 -9.54 -21.67
C ILE A 5 13.31 -10.23 -22.82
N ALA A 6 14.19 -11.17 -22.51
CA ALA A 6 14.70 -12.10 -23.50
C ALA A 6 13.45 -12.76 -24.06
N THR A 7 13.06 -12.35 -25.27
CA THR A 7 12.09 -13.11 -26.06
C THR A 7 12.76 -14.43 -26.34
N ASP A 8 12.52 -15.41 -25.48
CA ASP A 8 12.87 -16.80 -25.73
C ASP A 8 12.26 -17.13 -27.08
N HIS A 9 13.14 -17.23 -28.09
CA HIS A 9 12.72 -17.56 -29.44
C HIS A 9 12.33 -19.03 -29.42
N ILE A 10 11.04 -19.29 -29.16
CA ILE A 10 10.46 -20.61 -29.29
C ILE A 10 10.69 -21.02 -30.75
N PRO A 11 11.48 -22.06 -31.03
CA PRO A 11 11.70 -22.52 -32.39
C PRO A 11 10.35 -22.89 -33.02
N ASP A 12 10.13 -22.49 -34.27
CA ASP A 12 8.92 -22.88 -35.00
C ASP A 12 8.99 -24.36 -35.39
N TRP A 13 8.69 -25.23 -34.42
CA TRP A 13 8.68 -26.67 -34.58
C TRP A 13 7.64 -27.13 -35.60
N THR A 14 6.51 -26.42 -35.71
CA THR A 14 5.44 -26.73 -36.66
C THR A 14 5.93 -26.57 -38.10
N THR A 15 6.56 -25.44 -38.43
CA THR A 15 7.12 -25.22 -39.77
C THR A 15 8.25 -26.21 -40.07
N ARG A 16 9.18 -26.44 -39.13
CA ARG A 16 10.28 -27.40 -39.32
C ARG A 16 9.80 -28.84 -39.52
N LYS A 17 8.77 -29.26 -38.78
CA LYS A 17 8.15 -30.58 -38.91
C LYS A 17 7.45 -30.73 -40.26
N ASN A 18 6.71 -29.70 -40.69
CA ASN A 18 6.06 -29.69 -42.01
C ASN A 18 7.07 -29.77 -43.16
N GLU A 19 8.17 -29.02 -43.08
CA GLU A 19 9.26 -29.08 -44.07
C GLU A 19 9.92 -30.46 -44.12
N ALA A 20 10.18 -31.08 -42.97
CA ALA A 20 10.72 -32.43 -42.88
C ALA A 20 9.76 -33.48 -43.47
N HIS A 21 8.46 -33.38 -43.20
CA HIS A 21 7.43 -34.24 -43.80
C HIS A 21 7.37 -34.09 -45.31
N VAL A 22 7.34 -32.86 -45.83
CA VAL A 22 7.31 -32.58 -47.28
C VAL A 22 8.55 -33.15 -47.97
N LYS A 23 9.73 -33.01 -47.35
CA LYS A 23 10.99 -33.58 -47.84
C LYS A 23 10.93 -35.11 -47.89
N LEU A 24 10.42 -35.76 -46.83
CA LEU A 24 10.28 -37.21 -46.76
C LEU A 24 9.29 -37.74 -47.81
N GLU A 25 8.13 -37.09 -47.98
CA GLU A 25 7.16 -37.47 -49.00
C GLU A 25 7.75 -37.34 -50.42
N ARG A 26 8.48 -36.25 -50.68
CA ARG A 26 9.15 -36.04 -51.96
C ARG A 26 10.13 -37.19 -52.26
N LEU A 27 10.99 -37.54 -51.30
CA LEU A 27 11.94 -38.65 -51.44
C LEU A 27 11.25 -40.01 -51.68
N ARG A 28 10.09 -40.24 -51.03
CA ARG A 28 9.29 -41.46 -51.25
C ARG A 28 8.69 -41.51 -52.66
N ARG A 29 8.24 -40.38 -53.20
CA ARG A 29 7.75 -40.27 -54.60
C ARG A 29 8.89 -40.48 -55.60
N GLU A 30 10.04 -39.85 -55.39
CA GLU A 30 11.23 -39.99 -56.23
C GLU A 30 11.72 -41.44 -56.29
N ARG A 31 11.72 -42.16 -55.16
CA ARG A 31 12.00 -43.60 -55.12
C ARG A 31 11.02 -44.40 -55.99
N GLY A 32 9.73 -44.09 -55.93
CA GLY A 32 8.71 -44.75 -56.73
C GLY A 32 8.92 -44.55 -58.24
N VAL A 33 9.28 -43.32 -58.65
CA VAL A 33 9.62 -43.00 -60.05
C VAL A 33 10.89 -43.73 -60.48
N ALA A 34 11.95 -43.70 -59.66
CA ALA A 34 13.20 -44.38 -59.98
C ALA A 34 13.02 -45.90 -60.14
N LEU A 35 12.16 -46.52 -59.33
CA LEU A 35 11.83 -47.94 -59.42
C LEU A 35 11.10 -48.26 -60.74
N LEU A 36 10.17 -47.41 -61.18
CA LEU A 36 9.47 -47.57 -62.46
C LEU A 36 10.40 -47.39 -63.66
N ASP A 37 11.34 -46.44 -63.56
CA ASP A 37 12.31 -46.11 -64.61
C ASP A 37 13.51 -47.09 -64.66
N GLY A 38 13.63 -48.02 -63.71
CA GLY A 38 14.79 -48.92 -63.58
C GLY A 38 16.09 -48.21 -63.18
N LYS A 39 16.01 -47.01 -62.59
CA LYS A 39 17.16 -46.20 -62.17
C LYS A 39 17.52 -46.50 -60.70
N PRO A 40 18.81 -46.43 -60.33
CA PRO A 40 19.20 -46.56 -58.93
C PRO A 40 18.72 -45.36 -58.10
N PHE A 41 18.22 -45.63 -56.89
CA PHE A 41 17.85 -44.62 -55.89
C PHE A 41 18.57 -44.91 -54.58
N ASP A 42 19.10 -43.87 -53.93
CA ASP A 42 19.76 -44.03 -52.63
C ASP A 42 18.75 -44.00 -51.48
N ASN A 43 18.39 -45.19 -50.99
CA ASN A 43 17.48 -45.34 -49.84
C ASN A 43 18.03 -44.68 -48.56
N ARG A 44 19.34 -44.41 -48.46
CA ARG A 44 19.93 -43.73 -47.29
C ARG A 44 19.35 -42.33 -47.09
N MET A 45 18.91 -41.68 -48.17
CA MET A 45 18.29 -40.36 -48.11
C MET A 45 16.96 -40.37 -47.36
N ILE A 46 16.16 -41.44 -47.51
CA ILE A 46 14.90 -41.61 -46.77
C ILE A 46 15.20 -41.88 -45.30
N THR A 47 16.14 -42.77 -44.99
CA THR A 47 16.51 -43.07 -43.59
C THR A 47 17.07 -41.84 -42.86
N LEU A 48 17.82 -40.98 -43.55
CA LEU A 48 18.31 -39.72 -42.98
C LEU A 48 17.17 -38.73 -42.72
N ALA A 49 16.20 -38.64 -43.63
CA ALA A 49 15.04 -37.77 -43.46
C ALA A 49 14.09 -38.25 -42.35
N GLU A 50 13.94 -39.57 -42.18
CA GLU A 50 13.21 -40.16 -41.05
C GLU A 50 13.93 -39.88 -39.72
N ALA A 51 15.24 -40.09 -39.66
CA ALA A 51 16.03 -39.75 -38.47
C ALA A 51 16.01 -38.24 -38.14
N GLU A 52 15.97 -37.36 -39.15
CA GLU A 52 15.82 -35.92 -38.97
C GLU A 52 14.45 -35.56 -38.38
N LEU A 53 13.38 -36.20 -38.85
CA LEU A 53 12.03 -36.02 -38.30
C LEU A 53 11.95 -36.49 -36.84
N ASP A 54 12.49 -37.67 -36.54
CA ASP A 54 12.54 -38.21 -35.18
C ASP A 54 13.33 -37.28 -34.24
N ALA A 55 14.45 -36.72 -34.73
CA ALA A 55 15.24 -35.76 -33.97
C ALA A 55 14.49 -34.44 -33.71
N ILE A 56 13.69 -33.96 -34.67
CA ILE A 56 12.84 -32.78 -34.52
C ILE A 56 11.75 -33.04 -33.46
N GLU A 57 11.09 -34.20 -33.51
CA GLU A 57 10.06 -34.56 -32.53
C GLU A 57 10.63 -34.70 -31.11
N ALA A 58 11.80 -35.34 -30.97
CA ALA A 58 12.49 -35.44 -29.69
C ALA A 58 12.90 -34.06 -29.14
N ALA A 59 13.36 -33.15 -30.01
CA ALA A 59 13.73 -31.80 -29.63
C ALA A 59 12.54 -30.94 -29.21
N GLU A 60 11.38 -31.07 -29.89
CA GLU A 60 10.14 -30.39 -29.54
C GLU A 60 9.65 -30.80 -28.13
N VAL A 61 9.63 -32.10 -27.83
CA VAL A 61 9.21 -32.62 -26.52
C VAL A 61 10.12 -32.11 -25.40
N GLU A 62 11.43 -32.10 -25.62
CA GLU A 62 12.41 -31.62 -24.64
C GLU A 62 12.33 -30.09 -24.46
N ALA A 63 12.11 -29.33 -25.53
CA ALA A 63 11.90 -27.88 -25.46
C ALA A 63 10.65 -27.54 -24.63
N GLU A 64 9.54 -28.26 -24.85
CA GLU A 64 8.30 -28.08 -24.08
C GLU A 64 8.46 -28.51 -22.60
N ARG A 65 9.29 -29.54 -22.32
CA ARG A 65 9.64 -29.91 -20.94
C ARG A 65 10.38 -28.78 -20.24
N ARG A 66 11.43 -28.23 -20.86
CA ARG A 66 12.22 -27.11 -20.31
C ARG A 66 11.37 -25.87 -20.11
N HIS A 67 10.56 -25.50 -21.11
CA HIS A 67 9.66 -24.36 -21.00
C HIS A 67 8.68 -24.50 -19.82
N ARG A 68 8.13 -25.71 -19.59
CA ARG A 68 7.27 -25.96 -18.41
C ARG A 68 8.04 -25.87 -17.09
N GLU A 69 9.28 -26.33 -17.05
CA GLU A 69 10.14 -26.24 -15.85
C GLU A 69 10.53 -24.80 -15.54
N ASP A 70 10.96 -24.04 -16.55
CA ASP A 70 11.30 -22.62 -16.43
C ASP A 70 10.08 -21.80 -16.00
N HIS A 71 8.91 -22.08 -16.59
CA HIS A 71 7.67 -21.42 -16.21
C HIS A 71 7.29 -21.72 -14.75
N ARG A 72 7.40 -22.98 -14.31
CA ARG A 72 7.15 -23.37 -12.92
C ARG A 72 8.12 -22.67 -11.97
N ALA A 73 9.41 -22.69 -12.28
CA ALA A 73 10.44 -22.02 -11.49
C ALA A 73 10.20 -20.50 -11.40
N ALA A 74 9.80 -19.86 -12.50
CA ALA A 74 9.46 -18.44 -12.52
C ALA A 74 8.23 -18.13 -11.66
N VAL A 75 7.19 -18.97 -11.70
CA VAL A 75 5.99 -18.82 -10.86
C VAL A 75 6.35 -19.02 -9.38
N GLU A 76 7.14 -20.04 -9.05
CA GLU A 76 7.60 -20.29 -7.68
C GLU A 76 8.45 -19.14 -7.15
N ALA A 77 9.39 -18.63 -7.94
CA ALA A 77 10.20 -17.47 -7.59
C ALA A 77 9.34 -16.22 -7.35
N ARG A 78 8.35 -15.98 -8.21
CA ARG A 78 7.39 -14.88 -8.03
C ARG A 78 6.57 -15.03 -6.76
N MET A 79 6.09 -16.23 -6.46
CA MET A 79 5.35 -16.52 -5.23
C MET A 79 6.21 -16.33 -3.98
N ALA A 80 7.47 -16.76 -4.01
CA ALA A 80 8.42 -16.53 -2.92
C ALA A 80 8.66 -15.02 -2.70
N ALA A 81 8.85 -14.26 -3.77
CA ALA A 81 9.02 -12.81 -3.68
C ALA A 81 7.78 -12.11 -3.10
N LEU A 82 6.57 -12.52 -3.51
CA LEU A 82 5.32 -11.97 -2.97
C LEU A 82 5.13 -12.30 -1.48
N ARG A 83 5.51 -13.51 -1.04
CA ARG A 83 5.49 -13.89 0.38
C ARG A 83 6.45 -13.04 1.21
N ALA A 84 7.68 -12.84 0.74
CA ALA A 84 8.65 -11.97 1.41
C ALA A 84 8.16 -10.52 1.52
N GLN A 85 7.56 -9.97 0.44
CA GLN A 85 6.95 -8.64 0.48
C GLN A 85 5.78 -8.54 1.47
N MET A 86 4.98 -9.61 1.58
CA MET A 86 3.89 -9.68 2.54
C MET A 86 4.41 -9.69 3.98
N GLU A 87 5.44 -10.49 4.27
CA GLU A 87 6.10 -10.52 5.59
C GLU A 87 6.64 -9.14 5.98
N GLU A 88 7.35 -8.47 5.08
CA GLU A 88 7.89 -7.13 5.32
C GLU A 88 6.78 -6.10 5.57
N THR A 89 5.69 -6.17 4.79
CA THR A 89 4.53 -5.28 4.95
C THR A 89 3.82 -5.52 6.28
N LEU A 90 3.71 -6.78 6.70
CA LEU A 90 3.10 -7.14 7.98
C LEU A 90 3.95 -6.69 9.17
N ASP A 91 5.28 -6.79 9.09
CA ASP A 91 6.19 -6.25 10.10
C ASP A 91 6.07 -4.72 10.23
N ARG A 92 6.09 -4.01 9.09
CA ARG A 92 5.85 -2.55 9.06
C ARG A 92 4.50 -2.17 9.67
N ARG A 93 3.43 -2.92 9.34
CA ARG A 93 2.10 -2.72 9.92
C ARG A 93 2.09 -2.97 11.43
N SER A 94 2.77 -4.02 11.90
CA SER A 94 2.84 -4.35 13.33
C SER A 94 3.51 -3.21 14.13
N LYS A 95 4.63 -2.69 13.64
CA LYS A 95 5.33 -1.54 14.24
C LYS A 95 4.44 -0.29 14.28
N ALA A 96 3.76 0.01 13.17
CA ALA A 96 2.84 1.15 13.08
C ALA A 96 1.66 1.03 14.07
N ILE A 97 1.17 -0.19 14.35
CA ILE A 97 0.13 -0.41 15.37
C ILE A 97 0.65 -0.08 16.77
N ILE A 98 1.85 -0.55 17.13
CA ILE A 98 2.47 -0.26 18.43
C ILE A 98 2.66 1.26 18.61
N GLU A 99 3.15 1.94 17.56
CA GLU A 99 3.33 3.39 17.59
C GLU A 99 1.99 4.14 17.71
N ALA A 100 0.96 3.70 16.99
CA ALA A 100 -0.38 4.29 17.08
C ALA A 100 -1.00 4.10 18.47
N GLU A 101 -0.82 2.94 19.09
CA GLU A 101 -1.26 2.66 20.47
C GLU A 101 -0.55 3.59 21.46
N LEU A 102 0.77 3.71 21.38
CA LEU A 102 1.55 4.61 22.22
C LEU A 102 1.13 6.08 22.04
N ALA A 103 0.91 6.52 20.81
CA ALA A 103 0.42 7.87 20.52
C ALA A 103 -0.97 8.11 21.13
N THR A 104 -1.84 7.10 21.11
CA THR A 104 -3.18 7.18 21.72
C THR A 104 -3.09 7.31 23.23
N TYR A 105 -2.22 6.54 23.91
CA TYR A 105 -1.98 6.68 25.34
C TYR A 105 -1.41 8.05 25.71
N LYS A 106 -0.45 8.57 24.92
CA LYS A 106 0.10 9.91 25.11
C LYS A 106 -0.97 11.00 24.96
N LEU A 107 -1.84 10.87 23.96
CA LEU A 107 -2.96 11.77 23.76
C LEU A 107 -3.92 11.74 24.95
N ALA A 108 -4.30 10.54 25.40
CA ALA A 108 -5.20 10.37 26.55
C ALA A 108 -4.62 11.03 27.81
N SER A 109 -3.33 10.80 28.10
CA SER A 109 -2.64 11.41 29.24
C SER A 109 -2.55 12.94 29.12
N ALA A 110 -2.24 13.47 27.93
CA ALA A 110 -2.21 14.91 27.71
C ALA A 110 -3.58 15.56 27.91
N ILE A 111 -4.66 14.91 27.45
CA ILE A 111 -6.05 15.38 27.65
C ILE A 111 -6.42 15.34 29.13
N GLU A 112 -6.03 14.31 29.88
CA GLU A 112 -6.27 14.23 31.32
C GLU A 112 -5.58 15.38 32.09
N VAL A 113 -4.32 15.68 31.75
CA VAL A 113 -3.58 16.81 32.32
C VAL A 113 -4.27 18.14 31.97
N LEU A 114 -4.70 18.32 30.73
CA LEU A 114 -5.44 19.52 30.32
C LEU A 114 -6.73 19.70 31.16
N LEU A 115 -7.56 18.65 31.24
CA LEU A 115 -8.83 18.72 31.97
C LEU A 115 -8.63 18.97 33.48
N SER A 116 -7.65 18.29 34.09
CA SER A 116 -7.35 18.45 35.51
C SER A 116 -6.80 19.84 35.83
N THR A 117 -5.90 20.37 35.01
CA THR A 117 -5.33 21.72 35.19
C THR A 117 -6.36 22.82 34.93
N SER A 118 -7.27 22.66 33.96
CA SER A 118 -8.39 23.60 33.77
C SER A 118 -9.31 23.62 35.00
N LYS A 119 -9.66 22.45 35.54
CA LYS A 119 -10.48 22.35 36.76
C LYS A 119 -9.80 23.00 37.97
N GLU A 120 -8.50 22.76 38.12
CA GLU A 120 -7.71 23.36 39.19
C GLU A 120 -7.64 24.88 39.06
N THR A 121 -7.47 25.39 37.84
CA THR A 121 -7.47 26.84 37.57
C THR A 121 -8.80 27.48 37.96
N THR A 122 -9.93 26.84 37.63
CA THR A 122 -11.26 27.27 38.08
C THR A 122 -11.40 27.25 39.60
N ARG A 123 -10.86 26.23 40.29
CA ARG A 123 -10.84 26.16 41.76
C ARG A 123 -10.04 27.31 42.37
N ILE A 124 -8.87 27.62 41.80
CA ILE A 124 -8.01 28.72 42.25
C ILE A 124 -8.72 30.06 42.04
N ALA A 125 -9.34 30.29 40.87
CA ALA A 125 -10.09 31.51 40.60
C ALA A 125 -11.21 31.77 41.62
N LEU A 126 -11.98 30.72 41.97
CA LEU A 126 -13.01 30.78 43.00
C LEU A 126 -12.42 31.07 44.40
N ALA A 127 -11.30 30.44 44.74
CA ALA A 127 -10.61 30.67 46.02
C ALA A 127 -10.05 32.10 46.15
N LEU A 128 -9.69 32.73 45.02
CA LEU A 128 -9.29 34.14 44.95
C LEU A 128 -10.50 35.11 45.01
N GLY A 129 -11.74 34.60 45.09
CA GLY A 129 -12.95 35.41 45.19
C GLY A 129 -13.51 35.86 43.84
N HIS A 130 -13.01 35.33 42.72
CA HIS A 130 -13.54 35.61 41.40
C HIS A 130 -14.60 34.57 40.97
N HIS A 131 -15.42 34.92 39.98
CA HIS A 131 -16.31 33.95 39.34
C HIS A 131 -15.49 32.92 38.54
N ALA A 132 -16.05 31.71 38.42
CA ALA A 132 -15.49 30.66 37.57
C ALA A 132 -15.35 31.15 36.12
N PRO A 133 -14.16 31.09 35.52
CA PRO A 133 -13.96 31.46 34.12
C PRO A 133 -14.83 30.59 33.21
N MET A 134 -15.70 31.19 32.41
CA MET A 134 -16.67 30.45 31.58
C MET A 134 -15.92 29.58 30.54
N MET A 135 -14.78 30.05 30.07
CA MET A 135 -13.95 29.34 29.10
C MET A 135 -13.19 28.14 29.70
N LEU A 136 -13.19 27.99 31.03
CA LEU A 136 -12.59 26.86 31.76
C LEU A 136 -13.64 25.90 32.34
N ASP A 137 -14.91 26.02 31.94
CA ASP A 137 -15.88 24.99 32.27
C ASP A 137 -15.53 23.64 31.59
N ASP A 138 -15.92 22.52 32.22
CA ASP A 138 -15.55 21.18 31.75
C ASP A 138 -16.07 20.90 30.33
N TYR A 139 -17.24 21.44 29.98
CA TYR A 139 -17.83 21.25 28.66
C TYR A 139 -17.04 21.97 27.56
N ALA A 140 -16.72 23.24 27.74
CA ALA A 140 -16.01 24.08 26.79
C ALA A 140 -14.59 23.57 26.57
N VAL A 141 -13.88 23.19 27.63
CA VAL A 141 -12.53 22.61 27.51
C VAL A 141 -12.56 21.31 26.70
N ARG A 142 -13.51 20.41 26.99
CA ARG A 142 -13.70 19.16 26.22
C ARG A 142 -14.08 19.43 24.76
N LEU A 143 -14.96 20.39 24.51
CA LEU A 143 -15.41 20.74 23.17
C LEU A 143 -14.24 21.25 22.32
N ARG A 144 -13.46 22.21 22.84
CA ARG A 144 -12.28 22.74 22.14
C ARG A 144 -11.25 21.65 21.87
N ALA A 145 -10.94 20.85 22.89
CA ALA A 145 -10.01 19.72 22.75
C ALA A 145 -10.49 18.72 21.69
N GLY A 146 -11.77 18.35 21.73
CA GLY A 146 -12.39 17.43 20.78
C GLY A 146 -12.36 17.95 19.34
N LEU A 147 -12.65 19.23 19.12
CA LEU A 147 -12.58 19.85 17.79
C LEU A 147 -11.15 19.90 17.25
N ARG A 148 -10.16 20.16 18.11
CA ARG A 148 -8.74 20.17 17.72
C ARG A 148 -8.25 18.77 17.34
N VAL A 149 -8.58 17.78 18.16
CA VAL A 149 -8.30 16.36 17.85
C VAL A 149 -9.01 15.95 16.56
N ALA A 150 -10.26 16.33 16.36
CA ALA A 150 -11.02 16.02 15.15
C ALA A 150 -10.42 16.67 13.89
N ALA A 151 -9.92 17.90 13.98
CA ALA A 151 -9.27 18.58 12.87
C ALA A 151 -7.94 17.91 12.48
N ILE A 152 -7.23 17.31 13.44
CA ILE A 152 -6.00 16.52 13.19
C ILE A 152 -6.32 15.15 12.59
N LEU A 153 -7.35 14.47 13.11
CA LEU A 153 -7.72 13.13 12.66
C LEU A 153 -8.52 13.13 11.34
N GLY A 154 -9.32 14.17 11.09
CA GLY A 154 -10.24 14.26 9.95
C GLY A 154 -9.62 14.12 8.56
N PRO A 155 -8.39 14.61 8.29
CA PRO A 155 -7.68 14.38 7.03
C PRO A 155 -7.26 12.92 6.81
N VAL A 156 -7.01 12.16 7.89
CA VAL A 156 -6.50 10.78 7.83
C VAL A 156 -7.64 9.77 7.90
N CYS A 157 -8.59 9.98 8.80
CA CYS A 157 -9.68 9.05 9.09
C CYS A 157 -10.99 9.39 8.35
N GLY A 158 -11.10 10.58 7.75
CA GLY A 158 -12.37 11.04 7.19
C GLY A 158 -13.39 11.40 8.28
N LYS A 159 -14.66 11.02 8.08
CA LYS A 159 -15.76 11.35 9.02
C LYS A 159 -15.87 10.35 10.20
N SER A 160 -15.20 9.21 10.12
CA SER A 160 -15.23 8.21 11.19
C SER A 160 -14.01 7.31 11.19
N LEU A 161 -13.57 6.90 12.38
CA LEU A 161 -12.60 5.84 12.57
C LEU A 161 -13.34 4.61 13.14
N GLY A 162 -13.80 3.74 12.25
CA GLY A 162 -14.67 2.63 12.62
C GLY A 162 -16.00 3.12 13.21
N LYS A 163 -16.27 2.80 14.48
CA LYS A 163 -17.46 3.29 15.22
C LYS A 163 -17.25 4.64 15.91
N ILE A 164 -16.04 5.19 15.89
CA ILE A 164 -15.74 6.50 16.47
C ILE A 164 -16.13 7.56 15.44
N SER A 165 -17.16 8.34 15.74
CA SER A 165 -17.55 9.49 14.91
C SER A 165 -16.57 10.64 15.10
N ILE A 166 -16.09 11.22 14.01
CA ILE A 166 -15.22 12.39 14.03
C ILE A 166 -16.04 13.59 13.55
N PRO A 167 -16.30 14.59 14.41
CA PRO A 167 -17.10 15.74 14.02
C PRO A 167 -16.41 16.51 12.90
N ASP A 168 -17.21 17.19 12.08
CA ASP A 168 -16.69 17.99 10.97
C ASP A 168 -16.03 19.27 11.51
N ALA A 169 -14.74 19.16 11.81
CA ALA A 169 -13.88 20.26 12.24
C ALA A 169 -13.09 20.82 11.03
N ARG A 170 -13.79 21.06 9.92
CA ARG A 170 -13.20 21.57 8.67
C ARG A 170 -13.61 23.02 8.43
N GLY A 171 -12.65 23.85 8.05
CA GLY A 171 -12.86 25.26 7.76
C GLY A 171 -11.84 26.17 8.48
N PRO A 172 -11.81 27.46 8.14
CA PRO A 172 -10.88 28.41 8.75
C PRO A 172 -11.21 28.70 10.23
N ILE A 173 -12.47 28.52 10.63
CA ILE A 173 -13.00 28.80 11.96
C ILE A 173 -13.77 27.57 12.45
N LEU A 174 -13.46 27.12 13.66
CA LEU A 174 -14.11 26.00 14.35
C LEU A 174 -15.40 26.46 15.04
N SER A 175 -16.26 25.51 15.44
CA SER A 175 -17.53 25.83 16.10
C SER A 175 -17.39 26.44 17.50
N ASP A 176 -16.20 26.39 18.11
CA ASP A 176 -15.83 27.14 19.31
C ASP A 176 -15.37 28.59 19.03
N GLY A 177 -15.39 28.98 17.75
CA GLY A 177 -14.96 30.29 17.26
C GLY A 177 -13.45 30.49 17.17
N THR A 178 -12.63 29.46 17.45
CA THR A 178 -11.17 29.52 17.28
C THR A 178 -10.78 29.24 15.83
N LYS A 179 -9.63 29.76 15.39
CA LYS A 179 -9.16 29.52 14.02
C LYS A 179 -8.30 28.27 13.96
N LEU A 180 -8.48 27.48 12.90
CA LEU A 180 -7.73 26.23 12.74
C LEU A 180 -6.25 26.48 12.39
N ILE A 181 -5.94 27.64 11.78
CA ILE A 181 -4.57 28.02 11.43
C ILE A 181 -3.70 28.31 12.66
N ASP A 182 -4.34 28.74 13.76
CA ASP A 182 -3.65 29.03 15.00
C ASP A 182 -3.32 27.73 15.71
N SER A 183 -2.17 27.69 16.37
CA SER A 183 -1.82 26.54 17.21
C SER A 183 -2.87 26.37 18.32
N TRP A 184 -3.07 25.13 18.80
CA TRP A 184 -4.01 24.89 19.89
C TRP A 184 -3.62 25.74 21.12
N HIS A 185 -2.33 25.83 21.44
CA HIS A 185 -1.83 26.69 22.50
C HIS A 185 -2.28 28.15 22.35
N ASP A 186 -2.09 28.74 21.17
CA ASP A 186 -2.40 30.16 20.95
C ASP A 186 -3.90 30.43 20.96
N SER A 187 -4.69 29.51 20.41
CA SER A 187 -6.16 29.60 20.46
C SER A 187 -6.71 29.48 21.89
N ASP A 188 -6.13 28.61 22.71
CA ASP A 188 -6.55 28.46 24.10
C ASP A 188 -6.11 29.69 24.94
N ALA A 189 -4.91 30.22 24.67
CA ALA A 189 -4.42 31.45 25.26
C ALA A 189 -5.28 32.67 24.89
N GLU A 190 -5.76 32.78 23.64
CA GLU A 190 -6.68 33.86 23.23
C GLU A 190 -8.01 33.78 24.00
N LYS A 191 -8.57 32.56 24.15
CA LYS A 191 -9.88 32.35 24.79
C LYS A 191 -9.86 32.54 26.29
N ILE A 192 -8.81 32.06 26.95
CA ILE A 192 -8.73 32.03 28.41
C ILE A 192 -7.90 33.20 28.96
N GLY A 193 -6.93 33.68 28.18
CA GLY A 193 -5.93 34.66 28.61
C GLY A 193 -6.54 35.96 29.12
N PHE A 194 -7.63 36.45 28.50
CA PHE A 194 -8.30 37.66 28.97
C PHE A 194 -8.94 37.47 30.37
N GLU A 195 -9.66 36.37 30.59
CA GLU A 195 -10.32 36.10 31.87
C GLU A 195 -9.29 35.85 32.99
N ILE A 196 -8.20 35.15 32.67
CA ILE A 196 -7.10 34.89 33.62
C ILE A 196 -6.30 36.16 33.91
N ALA A 197 -5.98 36.98 32.89
CA ALA A 197 -5.29 38.25 33.10
C ALA A 197 -6.09 39.19 34.00
N ARG A 198 -7.43 39.23 33.86
CA ARG A 198 -8.31 40.00 34.76
C ARG A 198 -8.27 39.50 36.21
N ILE A 199 -8.18 38.19 36.41
CA ILE A 199 -8.07 37.57 37.74
C ILE A 199 -6.71 37.89 38.37
N LEU A 200 -5.63 37.82 37.60
CA LEU A 200 -4.27 38.04 38.08
C LEU A 200 -3.95 39.53 38.30
N ASN A 201 -4.54 40.43 37.51
CA ASN A 201 -4.30 41.88 37.56
C ASN A 201 -5.59 42.68 37.81
N PRO A 202 -6.23 42.57 38.98
CA PRO A 202 -7.54 43.18 39.25
C PRO A 202 -7.55 44.73 39.18
N LYS A 203 -6.39 45.39 39.25
CA LYS A 203 -6.27 46.87 39.27
C LYS A 203 -6.25 47.51 37.87
N GLU A 204 -6.00 46.76 36.80
CA GLU A 204 -5.87 47.32 35.43
C GLU A 204 -7.19 47.28 34.65
N THR A 205 -8.18 46.51 35.07
CA THR A 205 -9.45 46.30 34.34
C THR A 205 -10.60 47.23 34.76
N THR A 206 -10.34 48.28 35.55
CA THR A 206 -11.36 49.25 36.03
C THR A 206 -11.22 50.64 35.41
N GLN A 207 -10.54 50.79 34.27
CA GLN A 207 -10.52 52.02 33.47
C GLN A 207 -11.26 51.82 32.14
#